data_AF-W2ZY57-F1
#
_entry.id   AF-W2ZY57-F1
#
_cell.length_a   1.000
_cell.length_b   1.000
_cell.length_c   1.000
_cell.angle_alpha   90.00
_cell.angle_beta   90.00
_cell.angle_gamma   90.00
#
_symmetry.space_group_name_H-M   'P 1'
#
loop_
_entity.id
_entity.type
_entity.pdbx_description
1 polymer ?
#
loop_
_entity_poly.entity_id
_entity_poly.type
_entity_poly.pdbx_seq_one_letter_code
_entity_poly.pdbx_strand_id
1 'polypeptide(L)'
;MQLLLAAPEARNEGKASFEVLIDGPYGNLSVDIEDMVTYSHFVLFAEDMGVTSMRSIVNWLYSQCYSQKPRSLHRLRFIWSVSDSEILRAALMRVDIGRMTRDPYLPDVLLCPTTLNTSDETFFTEIYLTRGLAGAQIPPDPRLRKCLWFNRRPDTGRILREMGQQATKLGKSRIAVLVSGTESMAKEVIEKSIRLSRDMNLCFDVHSDQITF
;
A
#
# COMPACT_ATOMS: atom_id res chain seq x y z
N MET A 1 -33.77 32.01 -12.52
CA MET A 1 -32.96 31.48 -13.66
C MET A 1 -31.80 30.73 -13.03
N GLN A 2 -31.57 29.43 -13.21
CA GLN A 2 -31.99 28.46 -14.22
C GLN A 2 -32.19 27.10 -13.53
N LEU A 3 -33.30 26.44 -13.85
CA LEU A 3 -33.56 25.01 -13.60
C LEU A 3 -32.65 24.15 -14.47
N LEU A 4 -32.27 22.95 -14.00
CA LEU A 4 -31.96 21.75 -14.80
C LEU A 4 -31.98 20.55 -13.81
N LEU A 5 -33.16 19.98 -13.54
CA LEU A 5 -33.78 18.83 -14.23
C LEU A 5 -33.13 17.49 -13.86
N ALA A 6 -33.89 16.70 -13.10
CA ALA A 6 -33.67 15.29 -12.84
C ALA A 6 -33.78 14.44 -14.12
N ALA A 7 -33.18 13.25 -14.04
CA ALA A 7 -32.90 12.29 -15.10
C ALA A 7 -34.03 11.97 -16.10
N PRO A 8 -33.68 11.61 -17.35
CA PRO A 8 -34.48 10.70 -18.15
C PRO A 8 -34.08 9.24 -17.85
N GLU A 9 -35.08 8.41 -17.56
CA GLU A 9 -34.98 6.96 -17.56
C GLU A 9 -34.70 6.44 -18.97
N ALA A 10 -33.62 5.68 -19.12
CA ALA A 10 -33.47 4.72 -20.21
C ALA A 10 -32.80 3.46 -19.65
N ARG A 11 -33.62 2.49 -19.26
CA ARG A 11 -33.19 1.10 -19.10
C ARG A 11 -32.91 0.54 -20.50
N ASN A 12 -31.68 0.15 -20.76
CA ASN A 12 -31.36 -0.85 -21.76
C ASN A 12 -30.17 -1.71 -21.30
N GLU A 13 -30.30 -2.98 -21.64
CA GLU A 13 -29.68 -4.16 -21.04
C GLU A 13 -28.19 -4.32 -21.37
N GLY A 14 -27.45 -5.02 -20.49
CA GLY A 14 -26.31 -5.84 -20.93
C GLY A 14 -24.90 -5.26 -20.84
N LYS A 15 -24.51 -4.65 -19.71
CA LYS A 15 -23.13 -4.70 -19.17
C LYS A 15 -23.17 -4.06 -17.79
N ALA A 16 -22.76 -4.77 -16.74
CA ALA A 16 -22.51 -4.12 -15.46
C ALA A 16 -21.23 -3.26 -15.58
N SER A 17 -21.38 -2.08 -16.18
CA SER A 17 -20.40 -1.00 -16.07
C SER A 17 -20.55 -0.44 -14.66
N PHE A 18 -19.69 -0.88 -13.75
CA PHE A 18 -19.58 -0.22 -12.46
C PHE A 18 -19.08 1.22 -12.72
N GLU A 19 -19.89 2.18 -12.31
CA GLU A 19 -19.58 3.59 -12.36
C GLU A 19 -18.54 3.86 -11.26
N VAL A 20 -17.28 4.08 -11.68
CA VAL A 20 -16.18 4.40 -10.76
C VAL A 20 -16.32 5.88 -10.40
N LEU A 21 -17.00 6.14 -9.28
CA LEU A 21 -17.04 7.46 -8.65
C LEU A 21 -15.67 7.75 -8.02
N ILE A 22 -15.00 8.76 -8.57
CA ILE A 22 -13.72 9.29 -8.11
C ILE A 22 -14.05 10.50 -7.25
N ASP A 23 -13.96 10.40 -5.94
CA ASP A 23 -13.93 11.61 -5.10
C ASP A 23 -12.85 11.50 -4.01
N GLY A 24 -11.98 12.49 -4.00
CA GLY A 24 -10.70 12.53 -3.32
C GLY A 24 -9.73 13.42 -4.12
N PRO A 25 -9.01 14.37 -3.49
CA PRO A 25 -8.39 15.52 -4.17
C PRO A 25 -7.30 15.21 -5.21
N TYR A 26 -6.92 13.94 -5.40
CA TYR A 26 -5.82 13.54 -6.29
C TYR A 26 -6.08 12.23 -7.07
N GLY A 27 -7.30 11.98 -7.53
CA GLY A 27 -7.52 11.07 -8.67
C GLY A 27 -7.18 9.59 -8.44
N ASN A 28 -8.11 8.90 -7.79
CA ASN A 28 -8.46 7.48 -7.88
C ASN A 28 -7.54 6.37 -7.31
N LEU A 29 -7.98 5.79 -6.19
CA LEU A 29 -7.88 4.35 -5.93
C LEU A 29 -9.20 3.91 -5.27
N SER A 30 -10.03 3.19 -6.02
CA SER A 30 -11.40 2.77 -5.65
C SER A 30 -11.39 1.60 -4.66
N VAL A 31 -10.85 1.86 -3.47
CA VAL A 31 -11.12 1.07 -2.28
C VAL A 31 -11.93 2.00 -1.39
N ASP A 32 -12.95 1.48 -0.74
CA ASP A 32 -13.50 2.13 0.46
C ASP A 32 -12.44 2.00 1.58
N ILE A 33 -11.28 2.66 1.40
CA ILE A 33 -10.22 2.75 2.42
C ILE A 33 -10.75 3.63 3.57
N GLU A 34 -11.77 4.43 3.27
CA GLU A 34 -12.51 5.23 4.23
C GLU A 34 -13.31 4.34 5.19
N ASP A 35 -13.91 3.26 4.70
CA ASP A 35 -14.55 2.26 5.53
C ASP A 35 -13.55 1.25 6.15
N MET A 36 -12.85 1.74 7.17
CA MET A 36 -12.03 0.92 8.07
C MET A 36 -12.84 -0.12 8.87
N VAL A 37 -14.17 -0.20 8.70
CA VAL A 37 -15.01 -1.33 9.17
C VAL A 37 -14.87 -2.52 8.23
N THR A 38 -14.72 -2.29 6.92
CA THR A 38 -14.59 -3.32 5.89
C THR A 38 -13.19 -3.93 5.88
N TYR A 39 -12.13 -3.12 5.96
CA TYR A 39 -10.75 -3.59 5.97
C TYR A 39 -10.00 -3.21 7.24
N SER A 40 -9.34 -4.22 7.81
CA SER A 40 -8.46 -4.05 8.98
C SER A 40 -7.01 -4.46 8.72
N HIS A 41 -6.79 -5.10 7.57
CA HIS A 41 -5.51 -5.66 7.15
C HIS A 41 -5.21 -5.15 5.74
N PHE A 42 -4.04 -4.51 5.60
CA PHE A 42 -3.60 -3.90 4.36
C PHE A 42 -2.21 -4.43 3.97
N VAL A 43 -2.03 -4.67 2.67
CA VAL A 43 -0.73 -4.98 2.08
C VAL A 43 -0.53 -4.05 0.90
N LEU A 44 0.55 -3.28 0.91
CA LEU A 44 0.86 -2.34 -0.16
C LEU A 44 2.19 -2.73 -0.80
N PHE A 45 2.17 -2.99 -2.10
CA PHE A 45 3.34 -3.28 -2.91
C PHE A 45 3.65 -2.08 -3.80
N ALA A 46 4.85 -1.54 -3.63
CA ALA A 46 5.40 -0.49 -4.46
C ALA A 46 6.64 -1.00 -5.19
N GLU A 47 6.78 -0.66 -6.47
CA GLU A 47 8.01 -0.88 -7.24
C GLU A 47 8.52 0.44 -7.78
N ASP A 48 9.82 0.70 -7.56
CA ASP A 48 10.52 1.91 -8.01
C ASP A 48 9.71 3.19 -7.75
N MET A 49 9.25 3.86 -8.82
CA MET A 49 8.52 5.13 -8.76
C MET A 49 7.07 4.98 -8.25
N GLY A 50 6.50 3.77 -8.28
CA GLY A 50 5.18 3.46 -7.72
C GLY A 50 5.08 3.69 -6.20
N VAL A 51 6.24 3.87 -5.53
CA VAL A 51 6.32 4.32 -4.15
C VAL A 51 5.62 5.64 -3.91
N THR A 52 5.52 6.52 -4.92
CA THR A 52 4.93 7.86 -4.74
C THR A 52 3.44 7.80 -4.44
N SER A 53 2.69 7.01 -5.23
CA SER A 53 1.27 6.74 -5.00
C SER A 53 1.08 6.04 -3.66
N MET A 54 1.85 4.97 -3.41
CA MET A 54 1.70 4.17 -2.19
C MET A 54 2.11 4.94 -0.92
N ARG A 55 3.13 5.79 -0.95
CA ARG A 55 3.57 6.65 0.15
C ARG A 55 2.44 7.58 0.60
N SER A 56 1.72 8.17 -0.35
CA SER A 56 0.58 9.04 -0.06
C SER A 56 -0.51 8.27 0.71
N ILE A 57 -0.82 7.05 0.28
CA ILE A 57 -1.82 6.19 0.91
C ILE A 57 -1.38 5.74 2.32
N VAL A 58 -0.12 5.29 2.48
CA VAL A 58 0.40 4.88 3.80
C VAL A 58 0.40 6.05 4.77
N ASN A 59 0.82 7.24 4.33
CA ASN A 59 0.84 8.44 5.19
C ASN A 59 -0.58 8.87 5.58
N TRP A 60 -1.53 8.80 4.65
CA TRP A 60 -2.94 9.04 4.95
C TRP A 60 -3.47 8.02 5.97
N LEU A 61 -3.27 6.71 5.75
CA LEU A 61 -3.67 5.64 6.67
C LEU A 61 -3.07 5.84 8.07
N TYR A 62 -1.79 6.21 8.14
CA TYR A 62 -1.12 6.54 9.39
C TYR A 62 -1.79 7.74 10.08
N SER A 63 -2.03 8.84 9.36
CA SER A 63 -2.69 10.01 9.93
C SER A 63 -4.09 9.69 10.48
N GLN A 64 -4.87 8.84 9.79
CA GLN A 64 -6.22 8.46 10.19
C GLN A 64 -6.22 7.62 11.48
N CYS A 65 -5.29 6.67 11.61
CA CYS A 65 -5.19 5.80 12.78
C CYS A 65 -4.94 6.56 14.08
N TYR A 66 -4.25 7.70 14.01
CA TYR A 66 -3.84 8.47 15.19
C TYR A 66 -4.59 9.80 15.39
N SER A 67 -5.38 10.24 14.42
CA SER A 67 -6.15 11.50 14.49
C SER A 67 -7.64 11.29 14.77
N GLN A 68 -8.22 10.16 14.33
CA GLN A 68 -9.60 9.81 14.65
C GLN A 68 -9.58 8.67 15.70
N LYS A 69 -10.59 8.60 16.59
CA LYS A 69 -10.78 7.50 17.57
C LYS A 69 -10.42 6.14 16.93
N PRO A 70 -9.82 5.19 17.67
CA PRO A 70 -9.16 4.02 17.10
C PRO A 70 -10.11 3.23 16.18
N ARG A 71 -10.06 3.55 14.89
CA ARG A 71 -10.69 2.77 13.84
C ARG A 71 -9.76 1.61 13.53
N SER A 72 -10.35 0.47 13.24
CA SER A 72 -9.80 -0.88 13.36
C SER A 72 -8.71 -1.26 12.34
N LEU A 73 -7.73 -0.38 12.07
CA LEU A 73 -6.51 -0.81 11.39
C LEU A 73 -5.69 -1.68 12.36
N HIS A 74 -5.78 -2.99 12.18
CA HIS A 74 -4.98 -3.93 12.94
C HIS A 74 -3.58 -4.05 12.36
N ARG A 75 -3.47 -4.01 11.03
CA ARG A 75 -2.20 -4.28 10.38
C ARG A 75 -2.09 -3.68 8.98
N LEU A 76 -0.93 -3.10 8.72
CA LEU A 76 -0.49 -2.60 7.44
C LEU A 76 0.94 -3.07 7.19
N ARG A 77 1.14 -3.73 6.06
CA ARG A 77 2.47 -4.12 5.59
C ARG A 77 2.78 -3.36 4.32
N PHE A 78 3.85 -2.58 4.34
CA PHE A 78 4.31 -1.79 3.20
C PHE A 78 5.57 -2.42 2.62
N ILE A 79 5.53 -2.84 1.37
CA ILE A 79 6.61 -3.52 0.66
C ILE A 79 7.04 -2.61 -0.47
N TRP A 80 8.30 -2.21 -0.48
CA TRP A 80 8.86 -1.40 -1.55
C TRP A 80 10.05 -2.09 -2.19
N SER A 81 9.86 -2.58 -3.41
CA SER A 81 10.93 -3.07 -4.27
C SER A 81 11.55 -1.90 -5.02
N VAL A 82 12.86 -1.73 -4.94
CA VAL A 82 13.57 -0.65 -5.60
C VAL A 82 14.79 -1.20 -6.32
N SER A 83 15.02 -0.74 -7.55
CA SER A 83 16.09 -1.20 -8.42
C SER A 83 17.40 -0.43 -8.23
N ASP A 84 17.40 0.74 -7.59
CA ASP A 84 18.62 1.50 -7.33
C ASP A 84 18.53 2.29 -6.00
N SER A 85 19.66 2.38 -5.30
CA SER A 85 19.87 3.24 -4.15
C SER A 85 19.56 4.72 -4.40
N GLU A 86 19.74 5.24 -5.61
CA GLU A 86 19.44 6.64 -5.92
C GLU A 86 17.93 6.91 -5.94
N ILE A 87 17.13 5.98 -6.45
CA ILE A 87 15.66 6.07 -6.39
C ILE A 87 15.21 6.03 -4.94
N LEU A 88 15.77 5.11 -4.15
CA LEU A 88 15.53 5.02 -2.72
C LEU A 88 15.87 6.33 -2.00
N ARG A 89 17.05 6.89 -2.28
CA ARG A 89 17.52 8.16 -1.70
C ARG A 89 16.59 9.31 -2.07
N ALA A 90 16.24 9.43 -3.36
CA ALA A 90 15.37 10.48 -3.86
C ALA A 90 13.98 10.44 -3.23
N ALA A 91 13.35 9.25 -3.13
CA ALA A 91 12.02 9.12 -2.54
C ALA A 91 11.99 9.29 -1.01
N LEU A 92 13.14 9.13 -0.34
CA LEU A 92 13.34 9.41 1.08
C LEU A 92 13.77 10.85 1.37
N MET A 93 14.10 11.66 0.36
CA MET A 93 14.32 13.08 0.56
C MET A 93 13.04 13.69 1.14
N ARG A 94 13.19 14.44 2.24
CA ARG A 94 12.10 15.22 2.78
C ARG A 94 11.69 16.23 1.73
N VAL A 95 10.46 16.12 1.27
CA VAL A 95 9.79 17.22 0.59
C VAL A 95 9.10 17.96 1.72
N ASP A 96 9.43 19.25 1.92
CA ASP A 96 8.77 20.11 2.89
C ASP A 96 7.31 20.33 2.44
N ILE A 97 6.46 19.35 2.73
CA ILE A 97 5.02 19.46 2.57
C ILE A 97 4.56 20.28 3.78
N GLY A 98 4.34 21.58 3.56
CA GLY A 98 4.13 22.57 4.61
C GLY A 98 3.26 22.12 5.78
N ARG A 99 3.69 22.49 7.00
CA ARG A 99 3.06 22.31 8.32
C ARG A 99 1.93 21.26 8.36
N MET A 100 2.26 19.99 8.13
CA MET A 100 1.44 18.90 8.65
C MET A 100 1.47 18.96 10.18
N THR A 101 0.33 18.73 10.81
CA THR A 101 0.20 18.73 12.28
C THR A 101 0.95 17.57 12.94
N ARG A 102 1.36 16.55 12.16
CA ARG A 102 2.22 15.43 12.58
C ARG A 102 3.18 15.03 11.47
N ASP A 103 4.29 14.41 11.87
CA ASP A 103 5.26 13.85 10.96
C ASP A 103 4.65 12.70 10.13
N PRO A 104 4.83 12.68 8.79
CA PRO A 104 4.38 11.60 7.93
C PRO A 104 5.09 10.28 8.26
N TYR A 105 4.42 9.14 8.05
CA TYR A 105 5.02 7.82 8.29
C TYR A 105 6.29 7.61 7.45
N LEU A 106 6.18 7.88 6.15
CA LEU A 106 7.27 7.87 5.18
C LEU A 106 7.61 9.31 4.72
N PRO A 107 8.87 9.75 4.86
CA PRO A 107 10.01 9.01 5.40
C PRO A 107 10.19 9.19 6.93
N ASP A 108 9.50 10.12 7.58
CA ASP A 108 9.95 10.67 8.86
C ASP A 108 9.85 9.69 10.04
N VAL A 109 8.68 9.06 10.25
CA VAL A 109 8.52 8.06 11.34
C VAL A 109 9.39 6.83 11.07
N LEU A 110 9.45 6.36 9.83
CA LEU A 110 10.28 5.21 9.46
C LEU A 110 11.76 5.48 9.74
N LEU A 111 12.25 6.69 9.42
CA LEU A 111 13.63 7.10 9.66
C LEU A 111 13.89 7.53 11.12
N CYS A 112 12.89 7.56 11.99
CA CYS A 112 13.11 7.83 13.41
C CYS A 112 13.92 6.70 14.07
N PRO A 113 15.00 6.98 14.82
CA PRO A 113 15.80 5.96 15.47
C PRO A 113 15.04 5.09 16.48
N THR A 114 13.96 5.63 17.07
CA THR A 114 13.15 4.92 18.08
C THR A 114 12.08 4.02 17.48
N THR A 115 11.78 4.14 16.19
CA THR A 115 10.82 3.26 15.50
C THR A 115 11.41 1.87 15.35
N LEU A 116 10.74 0.84 15.87
CA LEU A 116 11.25 -0.53 15.88
C LEU A 116 11.13 -1.21 14.51
N ASN A 117 10.02 -0.99 13.78
CA ASN A 117 9.70 -1.64 12.52
C ASN A 117 9.72 -3.17 12.64
N THR A 118 8.95 -3.68 13.58
CA THR A 118 8.86 -5.13 13.84
C THR A 118 7.56 -5.70 13.29
N SER A 119 7.56 -6.99 12.97
CA SER A 119 6.40 -7.62 12.34
C SER A 119 5.18 -7.73 13.27
N ASP A 120 5.27 -7.37 14.54
CA ASP A 120 4.15 -7.31 15.48
C ASP A 120 3.45 -5.94 15.50
N GLU A 121 4.11 -4.88 15.03
CA GLU A 121 3.55 -3.52 14.96
C GLU A 121 2.41 -3.41 13.94
N THR A 122 1.55 -2.39 14.12
CA THR A 122 0.48 -2.08 13.16
C THR A 122 1.04 -1.70 11.80
N PHE A 123 2.15 -0.95 11.76
CA PHE A 123 2.81 -0.56 10.52
C PHE A 123 4.16 -1.26 10.43
N PHE A 124 4.31 -2.13 9.42
CA PHE A 124 5.55 -2.84 9.17
C PHE A 124 6.01 -2.60 7.73
N THR A 125 7.22 -2.06 7.57
CA THR A 125 7.79 -1.71 6.27
C THR A 125 8.93 -2.64 5.89
N GLU A 126 8.94 -3.06 4.63
CA GLU A 126 10.04 -3.78 4.02
C GLU A 126 10.51 -3.16 2.70
N ILE A 127 11.79 -2.79 2.62
CA ILE A 127 12.42 -2.21 1.43
C ILE A 127 13.40 -3.21 0.84
N TYR A 128 13.20 -3.60 -0.41
CA TYR A 128 14.00 -4.59 -1.13
C TYR A 128 14.81 -3.87 -2.22
N LEU A 129 16.13 -3.75 -2.01
CA LEU A 129 17.04 -3.23 -3.03
C LEU A 129 17.45 -4.38 -3.96
N THR A 130 16.84 -4.44 -5.13
CA THR A 130 16.94 -5.56 -6.09
C THR A 130 18.12 -5.45 -7.06
N ARG A 131 18.61 -4.23 -7.28
CA ARG A 131 19.88 -3.94 -7.94
C ARG A 131 20.62 -2.88 -7.11
N GLY A 132 21.86 -3.17 -6.80
CA GLY A 132 22.76 -2.25 -6.12
C GLY A 132 24.16 -2.72 -6.48
N LEU A 133 25.00 -1.80 -6.96
CA LEU A 133 26.36 -2.04 -7.43
C LEU A 133 27.02 -3.19 -6.68
N ALA A 134 27.46 -4.20 -7.43
CA ALA A 134 28.30 -5.28 -6.95
C ALA A 134 29.47 -4.68 -6.14
N GLY A 135 29.34 -4.64 -4.81
CA GLY A 135 30.38 -4.10 -3.92
C GLY A 135 29.93 -3.45 -2.63
N ALA A 136 28.77 -2.77 -2.55
CA ALA A 136 28.41 -2.01 -1.36
C ALA A 136 27.07 -2.45 -0.75
N GLN A 137 27.11 -3.39 0.20
CA GLN A 137 25.98 -3.78 1.07
C GLN A 137 25.73 -2.75 2.18
N ILE A 138 25.99 -1.47 1.90
CA ILE A 138 25.87 -0.39 2.88
C ILE A 138 24.56 0.35 2.59
N PRO A 139 23.64 0.42 3.56
CA PRO A 139 22.43 1.21 3.41
C PRO A 139 22.77 2.65 3.05
N PRO A 140 22.03 3.29 2.11
CA PRO A 140 22.22 4.71 1.81
C PRO A 140 21.96 5.57 3.05
N ASP A 141 21.17 5.06 3.99
CA ASP A 141 20.96 5.63 5.31
C ASP A 141 21.05 4.52 6.38
N PRO A 142 21.93 4.63 7.40
CA PRO A 142 22.05 3.64 8.48
C PRO A 142 20.73 3.35 9.21
N ARG A 143 19.79 4.30 9.22
CA ARG A 143 18.48 4.18 9.89
C ARG A 143 17.55 3.18 9.20
N LEU A 144 17.81 2.87 7.92
CA LEU A 144 17.06 1.89 7.13
C LEU A 144 17.47 0.43 7.42
N ARG A 145 18.51 0.18 8.22
CA ARG A 145 18.97 -1.20 8.53
C ARG A 145 17.87 -2.12 9.04
N LYS A 146 16.88 -1.57 9.75
CA LYS A 146 15.72 -2.31 10.29
C LYS A 146 14.68 -2.71 9.22
N CYS A 147 14.77 -2.15 8.02
CA CYS A 147 13.77 -2.32 6.97
C CYS A 147 14.37 -2.45 5.56
N LEU A 148 15.67 -2.70 5.41
CA LEU A 148 16.33 -2.79 4.09
C LEU A 148 16.95 -4.17 3.87
N TRP A 149 16.55 -4.82 2.78
CA TRP A 149 17.08 -6.09 2.31
C TRP A 149 17.79 -5.92 0.96
N PHE A 150 19.05 -6.33 0.90
CA PHE A 150 19.86 -6.27 -0.31
C PHE A 150 19.77 -7.54 -1.15
N ASN A 151 19.75 -7.39 -2.48
CA ASN A 151 19.82 -8.48 -3.45
C ASN A 151 18.76 -9.56 -3.24
N ARG A 152 17.60 -9.15 -2.74
CA ARG A 152 16.44 -10.02 -2.53
C ARG A 152 15.22 -9.42 -3.20
N ARG A 153 14.34 -10.28 -3.69
CA ARG A 153 12.99 -9.89 -4.10
C ARG A 153 12.01 -10.23 -2.99
N PRO A 154 10.93 -9.45 -2.84
CA PRO A 154 9.86 -9.80 -1.92
C PRO A 154 9.23 -11.14 -2.33
N ASP A 155 9.02 -12.03 -1.36
CA ASP A 155 8.22 -13.24 -1.58
C ASP A 155 6.74 -12.89 -1.38
N THR A 156 6.09 -12.47 -2.47
CA THR A 156 4.69 -12.04 -2.50
C THR A 156 3.76 -13.10 -1.89
N GLY A 157 3.99 -14.37 -2.22
CA GLY A 157 3.17 -15.48 -1.74
C GLY A 157 3.29 -15.69 -0.23
N ARG A 158 4.51 -15.63 0.30
CA ARG A 158 4.74 -15.70 1.75
C ARG A 158 4.12 -14.51 2.47
N ILE A 159 4.33 -13.29 1.96
CA ILE A 159 3.84 -12.05 2.56
C ILE A 159 2.30 -12.05 2.66
N LEU A 160 1.62 -12.37 1.56
CA LEU A 160 0.16 -12.46 1.52
C LEU A 160 -0.37 -13.57 2.43
N ARG A 161 0.30 -14.71 2.49
CA ARG A 161 -0.08 -15.82 3.38
C ARG A 161 0.04 -15.44 4.86
N GLU A 162 1.15 -14.81 5.25
CA GLU A 162 1.37 -14.35 6.63
C GLU A 162 0.29 -13.34 7.06
N MET A 163 -0.06 -12.41 6.17
CA MET A 163 -1.14 -11.45 6.38
C MET A 163 -2.51 -12.14 6.46
N GLY A 164 -2.74 -13.14 5.61
CA GLY A 164 -3.89 -14.03 5.67
C GLY A 164 -4.05 -14.68 7.05
N GLN A 165 -2.98 -15.29 7.55
CA GLN A 165 -2.98 -15.98 8.84
C GLN A 165 -3.28 -15.02 9.99
N GLN A 166 -2.80 -13.78 9.91
CA GLN A 166 -3.05 -12.75 10.92
C GLN A 166 -4.50 -12.26 10.89
N ALA A 167 -5.06 -12.05 9.69
CA ALA A 167 -6.46 -11.71 9.53
C ALA A 167 -7.38 -12.81 10.08
N THR A 168 -7.11 -14.08 9.76
CA THR A 168 -7.89 -15.22 10.25
C THR A 168 -7.86 -15.32 11.77
N LYS A 169 -6.71 -15.10 12.42
CA LYS A 169 -6.58 -15.09 13.89
C LYS A 169 -7.48 -14.05 14.56
N LEU A 170 -7.73 -12.94 13.88
CA LEU A 170 -8.60 -11.85 14.34
C LEU A 170 -10.05 -11.97 13.83
N GLY A 171 -10.42 -13.11 13.25
CA GLY A 171 -11.77 -13.36 12.72
C GLY A 171 -12.13 -12.49 11.51
N LYS A 172 -11.12 -11.99 10.78
CA LYS A 172 -11.31 -11.14 9.59
C LYS A 172 -11.22 -11.99 8.33
N SER A 173 -12.10 -11.71 7.38
CA SER A 173 -12.22 -12.46 6.12
C SER A 173 -11.73 -11.70 4.90
N ARG A 174 -11.42 -10.40 5.03
CA ARG A 174 -11.02 -9.53 3.92
C ARG A 174 -9.70 -8.83 4.20
N ILE A 175 -8.87 -8.74 3.16
CA ILE A 175 -7.56 -8.07 3.16
C ILE A 175 -7.49 -7.19 1.92
N ALA A 176 -7.20 -5.92 2.10
CA ALA A 176 -6.96 -5.00 1.00
C ALA A 176 -5.50 -5.13 0.54
N VAL A 177 -5.30 -5.33 -0.76
CA VAL A 177 -3.99 -5.43 -1.38
C VAL A 177 -3.86 -4.35 -2.44
N LEU A 178 -2.92 -3.43 -2.26
CA LEU A 178 -2.65 -2.36 -3.21
C LEU A 178 -1.31 -2.62 -3.90
N VAL A 179 -1.25 -2.35 -5.19
CA VAL A 179 -0.05 -2.58 -6.00
C VAL A 179 0.17 -1.37 -6.91
N SER A 180 1.37 -0.80 -6.90
CA SER A 180 1.82 0.19 -7.89
C SER A 180 3.23 -0.15 -8.32
N GLY A 181 3.39 -0.56 -9.58
CA GLY A 181 4.66 -1.05 -10.11
C GLY A 181 4.53 -1.66 -11.49
N THR A 182 5.48 -2.54 -11.86
CA THR A 182 5.46 -3.18 -13.18
C THR A 182 4.28 -4.12 -13.35
N GLU A 183 3.90 -4.35 -14.61
CA GLU A 183 2.85 -5.33 -14.95
C GLU A 183 3.19 -6.74 -14.43
N SER A 184 4.48 -7.09 -14.38
CA SER A 184 4.93 -8.37 -13.83
C SER A 184 4.64 -8.49 -12.33
N MET A 185 4.91 -7.44 -11.55
CA MET A 185 4.60 -7.44 -10.11
C MET A 185 3.09 -7.51 -9.89
N ALA A 186 2.31 -6.71 -10.64
CA ALA A 186 0.86 -6.73 -10.55
C ALA A 186 0.26 -8.12 -10.86
N LYS A 187 0.70 -8.76 -11.95
CA LYS A 187 0.29 -10.13 -12.31
C LYS A 187 0.63 -11.12 -11.21
N GLU A 188 1.85 -11.08 -10.67
CA GLU A 188 2.26 -11.97 -9.59
C GLU A 188 1.37 -11.80 -8.35
N VAL A 189 1.12 -10.56 -7.91
CA VAL A 189 0.27 -10.29 -6.74
C VAL A 189 -1.14 -10.80 -6.97
N ILE A 190 -1.74 -10.56 -8.15
CA ILE A 190 -3.09 -11.02 -8.50
C ILE A 190 -3.16 -12.56 -8.48
N GLU A 191 -2.24 -13.25 -9.16
CA GLU A 191 -2.21 -14.71 -9.23
C GLU A 191 -2.05 -15.35 -7.84
N LYS A 192 -1.13 -14.83 -7.02
CA LYS A 192 -0.91 -15.33 -5.65
C LYS A 192 -2.12 -15.06 -4.76
N SER A 193 -2.73 -13.88 -4.88
CA SER A 193 -3.93 -13.50 -4.13
C SER A 193 -5.10 -14.44 -4.44
N ILE A 194 -5.40 -14.69 -5.72
CA ILE A 194 -6.48 -15.62 -6.13
C ILE A 194 -6.26 -17.02 -5.58
N ARG A 195 -5.02 -17.52 -5.66
CA ARG A 195 -4.69 -18.84 -5.12
C ARG A 195 -4.88 -18.91 -3.61
N LEU A 196 -4.36 -17.94 -2.88
CA LEU A 196 -4.47 -17.89 -1.42
C LEU A 196 -5.91 -17.64 -0.95
N SER A 197 -6.72 -16.89 -1.70
CA SER A 197 -8.15 -16.73 -1.41
C SER A 197 -8.86 -18.08 -1.32
N ARG A 198 -8.55 -19.00 -2.24
CA ARG A 198 -9.09 -20.36 -2.25
C ARG A 198 -8.51 -21.23 -1.15
N ASP A 199 -7.19 -21.19 -0.97
CA ASP A 199 -6.49 -22.03 0.01
C ASP A 199 -6.87 -21.69 1.47
N MET A 200 -7.19 -20.42 1.74
CA MET A 200 -7.40 -19.90 3.10
C MET A 200 -8.85 -19.51 3.40
N ASN A 201 -9.75 -19.56 2.40
CA ASN A 201 -11.12 -19.04 2.49
C ASN A 201 -11.16 -17.56 2.94
N LEU A 202 -10.33 -16.73 2.30
CA LEU A 202 -10.22 -15.29 2.53
C LEU A 202 -10.46 -14.52 1.22
N CYS A 203 -10.88 -13.27 1.32
CA CYS A 203 -10.96 -12.35 0.18
C CYS A 203 -9.73 -11.45 0.19
N PHE A 204 -8.87 -11.61 -0.81
CA PHE A 204 -7.81 -10.64 -1.11
C PHE A 204 -8.32 -9.69 -2.19
N ASP A 205 -8.72 -8.49 -1.79
CA ASP A 205 -9.24 -7.46 -2.69
C ASP A 205 -8.04 -6.68 -3.26
N VAL A 206 -7.63 -7.04 -4.48
CA VAL A 206 -6.42 -6.52 -5.14
C VAL A 206 -6.74 -5.31 -6.01
N HIS A 207 -6.02 -4.22 -5.80
CA HIS A 207 -6.13 -2.97 -6.55
C HIS A 207 -4.77 -2.62 -7.12
N SER A 208 -4.70 -2.52 -8.45
CA SER A 208 -3.47 -2.16 -9.16
C SER A 208 -3.61 -0.75 -9.73
N ASP A 209 -2.73 0.15 -9.30
CA ASP A 209 -2.48 1.42 -9.96
C ASP A 209 -1.37 1.19 -11.00
N GLN A 210 -1.77 1.02 -12.26
CA GLN A 210 -0.82 0.84 -13.36
C GLN A 210 -0.36 2.20 -13.85
N ILE A 211 0.91 2.52 -13.61
CA ILE A 211 1.56 3.66 -14.25
C ILE A 211 2.05 3.17 -15.63
N THR A 212 1.17 3.19 -16.62
CA THR A 212 1.59 3.02 -18.03
C THR A 212 2.36 4.26 -18.45
N PHE A 213 3.67 4.12 -18.65
CA PHE A 213 4.51 5.09 -19.36
C PHE A 213 4.55 4.78 -20.85
#